data_AF-I0WJI9-F1
#
_entry.id   AF-I0WJI9-F1
#
_cell.length_a   1.000
_cell.length_b   1.000
_cell.length_c   1.000
_cell.angle_alpha   90.00
_cell.angle_beta   90.00
_cell.angle_gamma   90.00
#
_symmetry.space_group_name_H-M   'P 1'
#
loop_
_entity.id
_entity.type
_entity.pdbx_description
1 polymer ?
#
loop_
_entity_poly.entity_id
_entity_poly.type
_entity_poly.pdbx_seq_one_letter_code
_entity_poly.pdbx_strand_id
1 'polypeptide(L)' 'MNSGWQPFFENRRTGFPIFNDDGSGILNNGRIPQRWMYPADESINNALNLTEALSRQYLGEDSINATMWILKE' A
#
# COMPACT_ATOMS: atom_id res chain seq x y z
N MET A 1 20.26 -0.63 -13.40
CA MET A 1 18.92 -1.16 -13.06
C MET A 1 17.91 -0.27 -13.75
N ASN A 2 17.15 -0.77 -14.73
CA ASN A 2 16.53 0.12 -15.73
C ASN A 2 15.11 0.61 -15.41
N SER A 3 14.43 0.13 -14.36
CA SER A 3 13.03 0.56 -14.10
C SER A 3 12.60 0.65 -12.63
N GLY A 4 13.44 0.27 -11.65
CA GLY A 4 13.09 0.38 -10.22
C GLY A 4 11.71 -0.20 -9.88
N TRP A 5 10.83 0.62 -9.28
CA TRP A 5 9.47 0.26 -8.85
C TRP A 5 8.36 0.49 -9.88
N GLN A 6 8.69 1.01 -11.08
CA GLN A 6 7.68 1.30 -12.11
C GLN A 6 6.78 0.10 -12.45
N PRO A 7 7.32 -1.13 -12.63
CA PRO A 7 6.48 -2.31 -12.93
C PRO A 7 5.45 -2.61 -11.83
N PHE A 8 5.83 -2.42 -10.56
CA PHE A 8 4.91 -2.59 -9.44
C PHE A 8 3.79 -1.54 -9.44
N PHE A 9 4.13 -0.29 -9.79
CA PHE A 9 3.15 0.79 -9.88
C PHE A 9 2.16 0.57 -11.04
N GLU A 10 2.68 0.11 -12.18
CA GLU A 10 1.87 -0.19 -13.35
C GLU A 10 0.94 -1.39 -13.14
N ASN A 11 1.41 -2.42 -12.42
CA ASN A 11 0.58 -3.55 -12.04
C ASN A 11 -0.61 -3.13 -11.18
N ARG A 12 -0.42 -2.26 -10.18
CA ARG A 12 -1.53 -1.74 -9.36
C ARG A 12 -2.51 -0.88 -10.17
N ARG A 13 -2.02 -0.17 -11.20
CA ARG A 13 -2.84 0.70 -12.06
C ARG A 13 -3.67 -0.11 -13.07
N THR A 14 -3.13 -1.20 -13.59
CA THR A 14 -3.75 -1.98 -14.68
C THR A 14 -4.34 -3.31 -14.25
N GLY A 15 -3.89 -3.86 -13.12
CA GLY A 15 -4.16 -5.23 -12.72
C GLY A 15 -3.34 -6.29 -13.48
N PHE A 16 -2.44 -5.88 -14.39
CA PHE A 16 -1.69 -6.80 -15.25
C PHE A 16 -0.18 -6.76 -14.99
N PRO A 17 0.55 -7.88 -15.12
CA PRO A 17 0.00 -9.23 -15.26
C PRO A 17 -0.72 -9.69 -13.98
N ILE A 18 -1.62 -10.66 -14.10
CA ILE A 18 -2.25 -11.29 -12.95
C ILE A 18 -1.16 -12.14 -12.25
N PHE A 19 -0.87 -11.84 -10.99
CA PHE A 19 0.08 -12.63 -10.21
C PHE A 19 -0.60 -13.88 -9.64
N ASN A 20 0.18 -14.96 -9.51
CA ASN A 20 -0.25 -16.14 -8.77
C ASN A 20 -0.13 -15.84 -7.27
N ASP A 21 -1.24 -15.88 -6.56
CA ASP A 21 -1.38 -15.48 -5.16
C ASP A 21 -1.68 -16.66 -4.20
N ASP A 22 -1.61 -17.89 -4.71
CA ASP A 22 -1.91 -19.15 -4.03
C ASP A 22 -0.71 -19.76 -3.27
N GLY A 23 0.45 -19.12 -3.35
CA GLY A 23 1.67 -19.58 -2.68
C GLY A 23 1.61 -19.43 -1.15
N SER A 24 2.03 -20.48 -0.42
CA SER A 24 2.09 -20.48 1.05
C SER A 24 3.00 -19.41 1.66
N GLY A 25 3.91 -18.82 0.87
CA GLY A 25 4.76 -17.70 1.28
C GLY A 25 4.06 -16.33 1.28
N ILE A 26 2.81 -16.24 0.80
CA ILE A 26 2.08 -14.97 0.69
C ILE A 26 1.28 -14.75 1.98
N LEU A 27 1.91 -14.05 2.92
CA LEU A 27 1.37 -13.82 4.27
C LEU A 27 0.24 -12.78 4.33
N ASN A 28 -0.05 -12.09 3.22
CA ASN A 28 -1.10 -11.08 3.12
C ASN A 28 -2.42 -11.67 2.58
N ASN A 29 -2.76 -12.92 2.95
CA ASN A 29 -3.98 -13.61 2.52
C ASN A 29 -4.16 -13.64 0.99
N GLY A 30 -3.08 -13.89 0.23
CA GLY A 30 -3.14 -13.86 -1.23
C GLY A 30 -3.33 -12.45 -1.84
N ARG A 31 -3.14 -11.37 -1.07
CA ARG A 31 -3.32 -10.01 -1.59
C ARG A 31 -1.98 -9.35 -1.89
N ILE A 32 -1.92 -8.65 -3.02
CA ILE A 32 -0.80 -7.79 -3.36
C ILE A 32 -0.98 -6.46 -2.61
N PRO A 33 0.02 -5.99 -1.85
CA PRO A 33 -0.06 -4.71 -1.17
C PRO A 33 -0.33 -3.55 -2.13
N GLN A 34 -1.24 -2.67 -1.74
CA GLN A 34 -1.57 -1.47 -2.49
C GLN A 34 -0.72 -0.27 -2.08
N ARG A 35 -0.08 -0.29 -0.90
CA ARG A 35 0.81 0.77 -0.41
C ARG A 35 1.78 0.25 0.64
N TRP A 36 2.75 1.09 0.99
CA TRP A 36 3.55 0.93 2.20
C TRP A 36 2.91 1.69 3.36
N MET A 37 3.11 1.17 4.58
CA MET A 37 2.80 1.91 5.81
C MET A 37 3.70 3.14 5.94
N TYR A 38 3.27 4.10 6.75
CA TYR A 38 4.15 5.21 7.13
C TYR A 38 5.34 4.69 7.97
N PRO A 39 6.50 5.37 7.94
CA PRO A 39 7.62 5.02 8.79
C PRO A 39 7.23 5.05 10.28
N ALA A 40 7.75 4.11 11.06
CA ALA A 40 7.43 3.99 12.49
C ALA A 40 7.76 5.28 13.28
N ASP A 41 8.80 6.01 12.88
CA ASP A 41 9.23 7.25 13.52
C ASP A 41 8.16 8.36 13.46
N GLU A 42 7.25 8.34 12.47
CA GLU A 42 6.15 9.30 12.37
C GLU A 42 5.18 9.17 13.56
N SER A 43 5.03 7.97 14.12
CA SER A 43 4.20 7.75 15.31
C SER A 43 4.76 8.37 16.59
N ILE A 44 6.07 8.64 16.61
CA ILE A 44 6.78 9.21 17.76
C ILE A 44 6.94 10.73 17.57
N ASN A 45 7.43 11.13 16.40
CA ASN A 45 7.85 12.51 16.15
C ASN A 45 6.75 13.38 15.53
N ASN A 46 5.68 12.78 14.98
CA ASN A 46 4.68 13.49 14.18
C ASN A 46 3.26 12.89 14.31
N ALA A 47 2.94 12.33 15.48
CA ALA A 47 1.74 11.53 15.69
C ALA A 47 0.44 12.23 15.26
N LEU A 48 0.30 13.53 15.54
CA LEU A 48 -0.90 14.30 15.21
C LEU A 48 -1.16 14.32 13.70
N ASN A 49 -0.15 14.69 12.91
CA ASN A 49 -0.29 14.76 11.45
C ASN A 49 -0.47 13.36 10.84
N LEU A 50 0.18 12.34 11.40
CA LEU A 50 0.00 10.96 10.98
C LEU A 50 -1.45 10.51 11.19
N THR A 51 -2.00 10.69 12.40
CA THR A 51 -3.39 10.32 12.71
C THR A 51 -4.38 11.05 11.81
N GLU A 52 -4.20 12.35 11.57
CA GLU A 52 -5.04 13.09 10.65
C GLU A 52 -4.96 12.56 9.21
N ALA A 53 -3.75 12.27 8.72
CA ALA A 53 -3.55 11.75 7.37
C ALA A 53 -4.19 10.37 7.18
N LEU A 54 -4.11 9.49 8.18
CA LEU A 54 -4.75 8.19 8.21
C LEU A 54 -6.28 8.30 8.25
N SER A 55 -6.81 9.20 9.08
CA SER A 55 -8.25 9.46 9.15
C SER A 55 -8.81 9.93 7.81
N ARG A 56 -8.14 10.87 7.13
CA ARG A 56 -8.57 11.40 5.82
C ARG A 56 -8.51 10.38 4.69
N GLN A 57 -7.51 9.50 4.69
CA GLN A 57 -7.22 8.66 3.52
C GLN A 57 -7.68 7.21 3.66
N TYR A 58 -7.63 6.67 4.87
CA TYR A 58 -7.66 5.22 5.14
C TYR A 58 -8.51 4.86 6.37
N LEU A 59 -9.52 5.65 6.69
CA LEU A 59 -10.45 5.40 7.81
C LEU A 59 -9.74 5.22 9.16
N GLY A 60 -8.57 5.86 9.33
CA GLY A 60 -7.78 5.83 10.56
C GLY A 60 -6.81 4.64 10.67
N GLU A 61 -6.79 3.72 9.71
CA GLU A 61 -5.91 2.56 9.75
C GLU A 61 -4.71 2.72 8.80
N ASP A 62 -3.51 2.45 9.31
CA ASP A 62 -2.33 2.35 8.47
C ASP A 62 -2.20 0.93 7.92
N SER A 63 -2.92 0.61 6.84
CA SER A 63 -2.89 -0.73 6.23
C SER A 63 -2.15 -0.74 4.89
N ILE A 64 -1.37 -1.79 4.65
CA ILE A 64 -0.71 -2.05 3.36
C ILE A 64 -1.72 -2.33 2.23
N ASN A 65 -2.95 -2.70 2.59
CA ASN A 65 -4.03 -3.01 1.66
C ASN A 65 -4.99 -1.83 1.44
N ALA A 66 -4.73 -0.68 2.06
CA ALA A 66 -5.62 0.47 1.91
C ALA A 66 -5.47 1.13 0.53
N THR A 67 -6.61 1.39 -0.12
CA THR A 67 -6.65 1.92 -1.48
C THR A 67 -6.29 3.41 -1.54
N MET A 68 -5.24 3.73 -2.29
CA MET A 68 -4.76 5.10 -2.49
C MET A 68 -5.68 5.88 -3.43
N TRP A 69 -5.70 7.21 -3.31
CA TRP A 69 -6.53 8.10 -4.15
C TRP A 69 -6.36 7.87 -5.66
N ILE A 70 -5.14 7.61 -6.12
CA ILE A 70 -4.82 7.40 -7.54
C ILE A 70 -5.37 6.06 -8.09
N LEU A 71 -5.82 5.17 -7.21
CA LEU A 71 -6.40 3.87 -7.55
C LEU A 71 -7.90 3.82 -7.24
N LYS A 72 -8.50 4.93 -6.81
CA LYS A 72 -9.96 5.05 -6.62
C LYS A 72 -10.59 5.48 -7.95
N GLU A 73 -11.72 4.85 -8.27
CA GLU A 73 -12.60 5.25 -9.38
C GLU A 73 -13.45 6.47 -9.02
#